data_AF-A0A127AUR2-F1
#
_entry.id   AF-A0A127AUR2-F1
#
_cell.length_a   1.000
_cell.length_b   1.000
_cell.length_c   1.000
_cell.angle_alpha   90.00
_cell.angle_beta   90.00
_cell.angle_gamma   90.00
#
_symmetry.space_group_name_H-M   'P 1'
#
loop_
_entity.id
_entity.type
_entity.pdbx_description
1 polymer ?
#
loop_
_entity_poly.entity_id
_entity_poly.type
_entity_poly.pdbx_seq_one_letter_code
_entity_poly.pdbx_strand_id
1 'polypeptide(L)'
;MLLAQNKDLVRIPDSFFSYMHVLRLLDLSYTGIENLPNSISTLENLAALYLKHCERLWYVPSVAKLHELRELDLRHTSIQHVPEGMEMLINLRYLNLYVQDLEFPIGILPKLSCLEYFRLWRGSKTLKVKGEELVGLRKIEKIEIQLYSLSSLNSFVGSLNGRVLRKYFLQLGEEDLHRPGDFRKVVRVVDYGIGEEGVEDSLLLPIDVEYLSIERSHNFKSLSYVSLQKKGKDCPRMVSSSHTTPQPIPLCAFSRLTFLKIQGCPDLKNLFMPGLLLQLQNLEEVLIYDCPQMEQILALEVKDRNVGMGEASSSNHFAMKNEDVAMTFTLPNLRNLCLSELPELKSICRWLVYCPSLIYMTVNGCPNLKRLPLGLPMVDGELFPLPNLEQIYVQDEKWWESLEWDQPGSKIALQPFCKFLHC
;
A
#
# COMPACT_ATOMS: atom_id res chain seq x y z
N MET A 1 -37.33 6.64 7.78
CA MET A 1 -38.14 5.49 7.37
C MET A 1 -37.20 4.35 7.05
N LEU A 2 -37.42 3.20 7.69
CA LEU A 2 -36.59 2.01 7.52
C LEU A 2 -37.46 0.94 6.83
N LEU A 3 -37.17 0.68 5.56
CA LEU A 3 -37.76 -0.40 4.77
C LEU A 3 -36.72 -1.48 4.40
N ALA A 4 -35.54 -1.40 5.03
CA ALA A 4 -34.42 -2.29 4.80
C ALA A 4 -34.73 -3.76 5.14
N GLN A 5 -33.90 -4.66 4.61
CA GLN A 5 -33.95 -6.12 4.81
C GLN A 5 -35.20 -6.81 4.24
N ASN A 6 -36.06 -6.10 3.52
CA ASN A 6 -37.21 -6.68 2.84
C ASN A 6 -36.84 -7.07 1.40
N LYS A 7 -36.40 -8.31 1.21
CA LYS A 7 -36.03 -8.83 -0.11
C LYS A 7 -37.22 -8.94 -1.09
N ASP A 8 -38.44 -8.99 -0.58
CA ASP A 8 -39.66 -9.07 -1.38
C ASP A 8 -40.13 -7.68 -1.87
N LEU A 9 -39.55 -6.60 -1.33
CA LEU A 9 -39.78 -5.25 -1.83
C LEU A 9 -39.03 -5.06 -3.15
N VAL A 10 -39.73 -5.31 -4.26
CA VAL A 10 -39.17 -5.21 -5.63
C VAL A 10 -39.50 -3.87 -6.31
N ARG A 11 -40.64 -3.26 -5.97
CA ARG A 11 -41.11 -2.00 -6.57
C ARG A 11 -41.70 -1.07 -5.53
N ILE A 12 -41.47 0.22 -5.72
CA ILE A 12 -42.09 1.30 -4.94
C ILE A 12 -42.88 2.16 -5.93
N PRO A 13 -44.17 2.44 -5.70
CA PRO A 13 -44.96 3.28 -6.59
C PRO A 13 -44.36 4.68 -6.79
N ASP A 14 -44.52 5.25 -7.99
CA ASP A 14 -43.88 6.52 -8.36
C ASP A 14 -44.20 7.69 -7.44
N SER A 15 -45.41 7.73 -6.87
CA SER A 15 -45.88 8.79 -5.97
C SER A 15 -45.63 8.52 -4.48
N PHE A 16 -44.98 7.40 -4.13
CA PHE A 16 -44.88 6.95 -2.74
C PHE A 16 -44.24 7.99 -1.81
N PHE A 17 -43.23 8.72 -2.29
CA PHE A 17 -42.53 9.75 -1.50
C PHE A 17 -43.09 11.16 -1.64
N SER A 18 -44.09 11.37 -2.50
CA SER A 18 -44.54 12.71 -2.92
C SER A 18 -45.03 13.61 -1.79
N TYR A 19 -45.39 13.05 -0.64
CA TYR A 19 -45.91 13.80 0.52
C TYR A 19 -45.05 13.62 1.78
N MET A 20 -43.85 13.03 1.65
CA MET A 20 -42.95 12.71 2.76
C MET A 20 -41.86 13.77 2.97
N HIS A 21 -42.15 15.06 2.76
CA HIS A 21 -41.15 16.14 2.70
C HIS A 21 -40.31 16.34 3.98
N VAL A 22 -40.79 15.86 5.13
CA VAL A 22 -40.06 15.94 6.42
C VAL A 22 -39.07 14.78 6.63
N LEU A 23 -39.04 13.82 5.71
CA LEU A 23 -38.21 12.62 5.85
C LEU A 23 -36.72 12.97 5.79
N ARG A 24 -36.00 12.63 6.86
CA ARG A 24 -34.55 12.90 6.98
C ARG A 24 -33.67 11.69 6.69
N LEU A 25 -34.20 10.48 6.85
CA LEU A 25 -33.45 9.25 6.64
C LEU A 25 -34.34 8.25 5.91
N LEU A 26 -33.82 7.71 4.80
CA LEU A 26 -34.44 6.63 4.05
C LEU A 26 -33.44 5.48 3.93
N ASP A 27 -33.77 4.36 4.55
CA ASP A 27 -32.99 3.12 4.44
C ASP A 27 -33.82 2.07 3.70
N LEU A 28 -33.35 1.72 2.51
CA LEU A 28 -33.87 0.68 1.62
C LEU A 28 -32.85 -0.45 1.41
N SER A 29 -31.80 -0.50 2.25
CA SER A 29 -30.72 -1.47 2.14
C SER A 29 -31.21 -2.92 2.16
N TYR A 30 -30.54 -3.82 1.43
CA TYR A 30 -30.88 -5.24 1.38
C TYR A 30 -32.32 -5.52 0.93
N THR A 31 -32.85 -4.69 0.03
CA THR A 31 -34.16 -4.92 -0.61
C THR A 31 -33.98 -5.42 -2.04
N GLY A 32 -35.06 -5.94 -2.63
CA GLY A 32 -35.07 -6.44 -4.00
C GLY A 32 -35.36 -5.38 -5.06
N ILE A 33 -35.30 -4.08 -4.71
CA ILE A 33 -35.75 -2.99 -5.57
C ILE A 33 -34.97 -2.93 -6.88
N GLU A 34 -35.68 -2.76 -7.99
CA GLU A 34 -35.09 -2.61 -9.31
C GLU A 34 -34.79 -1.14 -9.65
N ASN A 35 -35.64 -0.23 -9.17
CA ASN A 35 -35.58 1.20 -9.44
C ASN A 35 -36.10 1.99 -8.23
N LEU A 36 -35.57 3.20 -8.03
CA LEU A 36 -36.20 4.18 -7.16
C LEU A 36 -37.24 5.02 -7.92
N PRO A 37 -38.38 5.37 -7.29
CA PRO A 37 -39.40 6.22 -7.89
C PRO A 37 -38.94 7.67 -8.00
N ASN A 38 -39.38 8.39 -9.05
CA ASN A 38 -39.00 9.80 -9.28
C ASN A 38 -39.38 10.75 -8.14
N SER A 39 -40.39 10.39 -7.33
CA SER A 39 -40.76 11.15 -6.13
C SER A 39 -39.66 11.24 -5.07
N ILE A 40 -38.58 10.44 -5.16
CA ILE A 40 -37.40 10.60 -4.29
C ILE A 40 -36.85 12.03 -4.33
N SER A 41 -36.91 12.68 -5.49
CA SER A 41 -36.44 14.06 -5.68
C SER A 41 -37.24 15.12 -4.89
N THR A 42 -38.40 14.75 -4.33
CA THR A 42 -39.24 15.63 -3.50
C THR A 42 -38.82 15.66 -2.02
N LEU A 43 -37.87 14.79 -1.62
CA LEU A 43 -37.38 14.66 -0.26
C LEU A 43 -36.25 15.66 0.03
N GLU A 44 -36.50 16.95 -0.14
CA GLU A 44 -35.46 18.01 -0.04
C GLU A 44 -34.75 18.06 1.33
N ASN A 45 -35.40 17.59 2.41
CA ASN A 45 -34.83 17.49 3.75
C ASN A 45 -34.09 16.17 4.04
N LEU A 46 -33.94 15.31 3.04
CA LEU A 46 -33.31 14.00 3.21
C LEU A 46 -31.82 14.19 3.50
N ALA A 47 -31.38 13.74 4.68
CA ALA A 47 -30.00 13.80 5.12
C ALA A 47 -29.23 12.49 4.87
N ALA A 48 -29.92 11.35 4.82
CA ALA A 48 -29.30 10.05 4.57
C ALA A 48 -30.16 9.18 3.66
N LEU A 49 -29.53 8.63 2.61
CA LEU A 49 -30.11 7.67 1.68
C LEU A 49 -29.21 6.42 1.62
N TYR A 50 -29.73 5.30 2.11
CA TYR A 50 -29.02 4.02 2.10
C TYR A 50 -29.73 3.01 1.20
N LEU A 51 -28.97 2.50 0.23
CA LEU A 51 -29.40 1.57 -0.82
C LEU A 51 -28.39 0.40 -0.94
N LYS A 52 -27.59 0.17 0.11
CA LYS A 52 -26.54 -0.86 0.09
C LYS A 52 -27.14 -2.25 -0.13
N HIS A 53 -26.48 -3.07 -0.92
CA HIS A 53 -26.88 -4.45 -1.22
C HIS A 53 -28.28 -4.55 -1.84
N CYS A 54 -28.71 -3.54 -2.60
CA CYS A 54 -29.84 -3.64 -3.51
C CYS A 54 -29.33 -4.12 -4.88
N GLU A 55 -28.99 -5.40 -4.98
CA GLU A 55 -28.27 -6.00 -6.13
C GLU A 55 -29.05 -5.97 -7.45
N ARG A 56 -30.33 -5.59 -7.44
CA ARG A 56 -31.15 -5.42 -8.65
C ARG A 56 -31.34 -3.95 -9.03
N LEU A 57 -30.91 -3.02 -8.18
CA LEU A 57 -31.09 -1.59 -8.38
C LEU A 57 -30.14 -1.11 -9.47
N TRP A 58 -30.69 -0.78 -10.64
CA TRP A 58 -29.90 -0.34 -11.79
C TRP A 58 -30.10 1.15 -12.13
N TYR A 59 -31.13 1.80 -11.57
CA TYR A 59 -31.39 3.22 -11.77
C TYR A 59 -31.77 3.94 -10.47
N VAL A 60 -31.16 5.12 -10.28
CA VAL A 60 -31.50 6.09 -9.24
C VAL A 60 -31.86 7.41 -9.93
N PRO A 61 -33.06 7.96 -9.70
CA PRO A 61 -33.47 9.27 -10.23
C PRO A 61 -32.55 10.41 -9.82
N SER A 62 -32.74 11.58 -10.42
CA SER A 62 -31.98 12.78 -10.09
C SER A 62 -32.02 13.08 -8.58
N VAL A 63 -30.83 13.37 -8.05
CA VAL A 63 -30.60 13.77 -6.65
C VAL A 63 -30.35 15.27 -6.53
N ALA A 64 -30.49 16.04 -7.61
CA ALA A 64 -30.13 17.46 -7.67
C ALA A 64 -30.78 18.32 -6.57
N LYS A 65 -32.01 17.99 -6.18
CA LYS A 65 -32.80 18.72 -5.16
C LYS A 65 -32.51 18.30 -3.72
N LEU A 66 -31.74 17.23 -3.51
CA LEU A 66 -31.45 16.68 -2.18
C LEU A 66 -30.29 17.45 -1.53
N HIS A 67 -30.40 18.77 -1.42
CA HIS A 67 -29.31 19.64 -0.96
C HIS A 67 -28.87 19.38 0.49
N GLU A 68 -29.76 18.82 1.32
CA GLU A 68 -29.46 18.43 2.70
C GLU A 68 -28.78 17.07 2.83
N LEU A 69 -28.59 16.34 1.72
CA LEU A 69 -28.04 14.98 1.76
C LEU A 69 -26.58 15.00 2.22
N ARG A 70 -26.33 14.25 3.30
CA ARG A 70 -25.02 14.08 3.93
C ARG A 70 -24.45 12.69 3.71
N GLU A 71 -25.31 11.69 3.55
CA GLU A 71 -24.89 10.31 3.39
C GLU A 71 -25.62 9.64 2.22
N LEU A 72 -24.84 9.09 1.30
CA LEU A 72 -25.32 8.29 0.18
C LEU A 72 -24.51 6.98 0.12
N ASP A 73 -25.18 5.85 0.38
CA ASP A 73 -24.59 4.52 0.27
C ASP A 73 -25.29 3.72 -0.84
N LEU A 74 -24.57 3.49 -1.94
CA LEU A 74 -25.00 2.75 -3.12
C LEU A 74 -24.20 1.45 -3.30
N ARG A 75 -23.43 1.01 -2.30
CA ARG A 75 -22.55 -0.16 -2.45
C ARG A 75 -23.34 -1.42 -2.80
N HIS A 76 -22.75 -2.29 -3.62
CA HIS A 76 -23.38 -3.53 -4.05
C HIS A 76 -24.76 -3.33 -4.67
N THR A 77 -24.90 -2.30 -5.50
CA THR A 77 -26.01 -2.11 -6.44
C THR A 77 -25.54 -2.46 -7.86
N SER A 78 -26.42 -2.33 -8.84
CA SER A 78 -26.15 -2.57 -10.27
C SER A 78 -26.32 -1.30 -11.11
N ILE A 79 -26.20 -0.12 -10.49
CA ILE A 79 -26.27 1.15 -11.21
C ILE A 79 -25.07 1.28 -12.16
N GLN A 80 -25.34 1.73 -13.38
CA GLN A 80 -24.30 1.92 -14.40
C GLN A 80 -23.80 3.36 -14.47
N HIS A 81 -24.60 4.32 -14.03
CA HIS A 81 -24.23 5.73 -13.97
C HIS A 81 -24.51 6.30 -12.59
N VAL A 82 -23.70 7.26 -12.16
CA VAL A 82 -24.04 8.05 -10.96
C VAL A 82 -25.36 8.81 -11.19
N PRO A 83 -26.22 8.95 -10.16
CA PRO A 83 -27.44 9.72 -10.29
C PRO A 83 -27.19 11.17 -10.70
N GLU A 84 -28.04 11.68 -11.59
CA GLU A 84 -27.97 13.05 -12.12
C GLU A 84 -28.05 14.10 -11.00
N GLY A 85 -27.23 15.15 -11.08
CA GLY A 85 -27.20 16.24 -10.11
C GLY A 85 -26.42 15.92 -8.83
N MET A 86 -25.62 14.85 -8.82
CA MET A 86 -24.75 14.51 -7.70
C MET A 86 -23.75 15.64 -7.37
N GLU A 87 -23.33 16.44 -8.35
CA GLU A 87 -22.50 17.63 -8.18
C GLU A 87 -23.16 18.75 -7.34
N MET A 88 -24.49 18.70 -7.17
CA MET A 88 -25.26 19.65 -6.35
C MET A 88 -25.27 19.28 -4.87
N LEU A 89 -24.77 18.09 -4.50
CA LEU A 89 -24.75 17.57 -3.14
C LEU A 89 -23.58 18.13 -2.32
N ILE A 90 -23.49 19.45 -2.20
CA ILE A 90 -22.36 20.16 -1.58
C ILE A 90 -22.20 19.88 -0.07
N ASN A 91 -23.24 19.35 0.59
CA ASN A 91 -23.23 18.96 2.00
C ASN A 91 -22.88 17.49 2.22
N LEU A 92 -22.59 16.72 1.16
CA LEU A 92 -22.30 15.30 1.24
C LEU A 92 -20.99 15.06 2.01
N ARG A 93 -21.07 14.15 3.00
CA ARG A 93 -19.96 13.75 3.88
C ARG A 93 -19.58 12.29 3.71
N TYR A 94 -20.55 11.44 3.38
CA TYR A 94 -20.34 10.02 3.16
C TYR A 94 -20.85 9.64 1.77
N LEU A 95 -19.95 9.12 0.93
CA LEU A 95 -20.28 8.60 -0.39
C LEU A 95 -19.63 7.24 -0.59
N ASN A 96 -20.46 6.22 -0.77
CA ASN A 96 -20.01 4.86 -1.05
C ASN A 96 -20.59 4.37 -2.38
N LEU A 97 -19.72 4.29 -3.37
CA LEU A 97 -19.97 3.87 -4.74
C LEU A 97 -19.19 2.58 -5.06
N TYR A 98 -19.15 1.64 -4.12
CA TYR A 98 -18.63 0.29 -4.35
C TYR A 98 -19.59 -0.49 -5.27
N VAL A 99 -19.59 -0.15 -6.56
CA VAL A 99 -20.50 -0.64 -7.58
C VAL A 99 -19.67 -1.14 -8.76
N GLN A 100 -20.13 -2.22 -9.38
CA GLN A 100 -19.46 -2.80 -10.54
C GLN A 100 -19.78 -2.00 -11.80
N ASP A 101 -18.76 -1.75 -12.64
CA ASP A 101 -18.91 -1.11 -13.97
C ASP A 101 -19.58 0.28 -13.94
N LEU A 102 -19.53 0.97 -12.81
CA LEU A 102 -20.07 2.32 -12.66
C LEU A 102 -19.28 3.33 -13.50
N GLU A 103 -19.98 4.09 -14.34
CA GLU A 103 -19.46 5.27 -15.00
C GLU A 103 -19.54 6.48 -14.06
N PHE A 104 -18.39 7.08 -13.79
CA PHE A 104 -18.28 8.28 -12.97
C PHE A 104 -17.81 9.44 -13.85
N PRO A 105 -18.64 10.48 -14.06
CA PRO A 105 -18.31 11.60 -14.91
C PRO A 105 -17.31 12.54 -14.22
N ILE A 106 -16.49 13.18 -15.05
CA ILE A 106 -15.43 14.09 -14.60
C ILE A 106 -16.05 15.37 -14.03
N GLY A 107 -15.49 15.87 -12.93
CA GLY A 107 -15.78 17.20 -12.39
C GLY A 107 -16.79 17.21 -11.23
N ILE A 108 -17.32 16.06 -10.83
CA ILE A 108 -18.20 15.93 -9.66
C ILE A 108 -17.39 16.07 -8.36
N LEU A 109 -16.31 15.31 -8.19
CA LEU A 109 -15.58 15.23 -6.91
C LEU A 109 -15.06 16.59 -6.41
N PRO A 110 -14.56 17.51 -7.26
CA PRO A 110 -14.16 18.84 -6.80
C PRO A 110 -15.28 19.66 -6.15
N LYS A 111 -16.56 19.39 -6.48
CA LYS A 111 -17.72 20.06 -5.89
C LYS A 111 -18.06 19.49 -4.51
N LEU A 112 -17.76 18.22 -4.27
CA LEU A 112 -18.02 17.50 -3.01
C LEU A 112 -16.95 17.81 -1.94
N SER A 113 -16.67 19.09 -1.71
CA SER A 113 -15.58 19.55 -0.83
C SER A 113 -15.76 19.22 0.66
N CYS A 114 -16.99 18.86 1.07
CA CYS A 114 -17.32 18.44 2.43
C CYS A 114 -17.15 16.93 2.68
N LEU A 115 -16.74 16.16 1.68
CA LEU A 115 -16.68 14.71 1.78
C LEU A 115 -15.61 14.24 2.78
N GLU A 116 -16.02 13.41 3.73
CA GLU A 116 -15.20 12.86 4.82
C GLU A 116 -14.89 11.36 4.57
N TYR A 117 -15.82 10.64 3.94
CA TYR A 117 -15.68 9.26 3.49
C TYR A 117 -16.00 9.14 2.00
N PHE A 118 -15.04 8.63 1.24
CA PHE A 118 -15.22 8.33 -0.17
C PHE A 118 -14.77 6.91 -0.49
N ARG A 119 -15.64 6.15 -1.13
CA ARG A 119 -15.30 4.83 -1.63
C ARG A 119 -15.80 4.67 -3.03
N LEU A 120 -14.89 4.33 -3.93
CA LEU A 120 -15.17 4.03 -5.32
C LEU A 120 -14.23 2.91 -5.74
N TRP A 121 -14.76 1.69 -5.75
CA TRP A 121 -13.94 0.50 -5.91
C TRP A 121 -14.81 -0.62 -6.46
N ARG A 122 -14.42 -1.18 -7.63
CA ARG A 122 -14.69 -2.55 -8.15
C ARG A 122 -14.71 -2.55 -9.68
N GLY A 123 -13.87 -3.38 -10.30
CA GLY A 123 -14.07 -4.03 -11.60
C GLY A 123 -14.23 -3.17 -12.87
N SER A 124 -14.37 -1.85 -12.77
CA SER A 124 -14.68 -1.04 -13.94
C SER A 124 -13.42 -0.76 -14.77
N LYS A 125 -13.32 -1.38 -15.94
CA LYS A 125 -12.25 -1.12 -16.93
C LYS A 125 -12.29 0.30 -17.50
N THR A 126 -13.43 0.97 -17.38
CA THR A 126 -13.69 2.29 -17.99
C THR A 126 -13.53 3.44 -16.99
N LEU A 127 -13.60 3.17 -15.70
CA LEU A 127 -13.60 4.16 -14.64
C LEU A 127 -12.20 4.68 -14.34
N LYS A 128 -11.83 5.80 -14.96
CA LYS A 128 -10.55 6.47 -14.69
C LYS A 128 -10.79 7.73 -13.87
N VAL A 129 -10.87 7.59 -12.54
CA VAL A 129 -10.83 8.78 -11.68
C VAL A 129 -9.48 9.46 -11.86
N LYS A 130 -9.53 10.70 -12.30
CA LYS A 130 -8.36 11.54 -12.45
C LYS A 130 -7.92 12.06 -11.07
N GLY A 131 -6.63 11.96 -10.78
CA GLY A 131 -6.10 12.40 -9.47
C GLY A 131 -6.37 13.87 -9.18
N GLU A 132 -6.44 14.71 -10.22
CA GLU A 132 -6.76 16.14 -10.12
C GLU A 132 -8.13 16.39 -9.50
N GLU A 133 -9.09 15.48 -9.68
CA GLU A 133 -10.42 15.59 -9.08
C GLU A 133 -10.41 15.38 -7.57
N LEU A 134 -9.52 14.52 -7.09
CA LEU A 134 -9.39 14.17 -5.68
C LEU A 134 -8.74 15.28 -4.85
N VAL A 135 -7.99 16.18 -5.50
CA VAL A 135 -7.36 17.36 -4.87
C VAL A 135 -8.40 18.27 -4.20
N GLY A 136 -9.65 18.28 -4.73
CA GLY A 136 -10.76 19.05 -4.16
C GLY A 136 -11.29 18.52 -2.82
N LEU A 137 -10.99 17.27 -2.45
CA LEU A 137 -11.51 16.60 -1.26
C LEU A 137 -10.74 17.02 0.00
N ARG A 138 -10.95 18.26 0.44
CA ARG A 138 -10.18 18.89 1.54
C ARG A 138 -10.51 18.35 2.93
N LYS A 139 -11.69 17.76 3.12
CA LYS A 139 -12.14 17.19 4.41
C LYS A 139 -12.04 15.67 4.47
N ILE A 140 -11.47 15.02 3.45
CA ILE A 140 -11.41 13.56 3.39
C ILE A 140 -10.63 13.00 4.59
N GLU A 141 -11.23 12.03 5.28
CA GLU A 141 -10.61 11.28 6.38
C GLU A 141 -10.42 9.82 6.02
N LYS A 142 -11.30 9.28 5.16
CA LYS A 142 -11.31 7.88 4.76
C LYS A 142 -11.51 7.78 3.25
N ILE A 143 -10.59 7.14 2.54
CA ILE A 143 -10.68 6.99 1.09
C ILE A 143 -10.33 5.57 0.64
N GLU A 144 -11.16 4.96 -0.21
CA GLU A 144 -10.89 3.64 -0.79
C GLU A 144 -11.12 3.72 -2.30
N ILE A 145 -10.03 3.76 -3.08
CA ILE A 145 -10.06 4.03 -4.52
C ILE A 145 -9.03 3.21 -5.30
N GLN A 146 -9.38 2.88 -6.54
CA GLN A 146 -8.47 2.35 -7.56
C GLN A 146 -8.13 3.46 -8.55
N LEU A 147 -6.85 3.55 -8.92
CA LEU A 147 -6.29 4.51 -9.85
C LEU A 147 -5.54 3.76 -10.94
N TYR A 148 -5.51 4.33 -12.15
CA TYR A 148 -4.91 3.69 -13.33
C TYR A 148 -3.73 4.48 -13.89
N SER A 149 -3.30 5.56 -13.23
CA SER A 149 -2.10 6.28 -13.59
C SER A 149 -1.33 6.73 -12.36
N LEU A 150 0.00 6.67 -12.50
CA LEU A 150 0.93 7.13 -11.48
C LEU A 150 0.76 8.62 -11.19
N SER A 151 0.53 9.43 -12.23
CA SER A 151 0.24 10.86 -12.12
C SER A 151 -0.99 11.14 -11.24
N SER A 152 -2.04 10.34 -11.35
CA SER A 152 -3.25 10.51 -10.56
C SER A 152 -3.02 10.23 -9.09
N LEU A 153 -2.32 9.12 -8.80
CA LEU A 153 -1.95 8.76 -7.43
C LEU A 153 -1.04 9.83 -6.82
N ASN A 154 0.01 10.23 -7.55
CA ASN A 154 0.98 11.22 -7.10
C ASN A 154 0.34 12.59 -6.87
N SER A 155 -0.59 13.01 -7.73
CA SER A 155 -1.35 14.25 -7.58
C SER A 155 -2.19 14.24 -6.30
N PHE A 156 -2.94 13.15 -6.07
CA PHE A 156 -3.73 12.99 -4.85
C PHE A 156 -2.86 12.96 -3.59
N VAL A 157 -1.84 12.09 -3.55
CA VAL A 157 -0.93 11.96 -2.41
C VAL A 157 -0.18 13.27 -2.16
N GLY A 158 0.29 13.94 -3.21
CA GLY A 158 0.92 15.26 -3.12
C GLY A 158 -0.01 16.31 -2.53
N SER A 159 -1.30 16.27 -2.86
CA SER A 159 -2.31 17.20 -2.35
C SER A 159 -2.58 17.06 -0.84
N LEU A 160 -2.28 15.90 -0.26
CA LEU A 160 -2.40 15.71 1.19
C LEU A 160 -1.43 16.63 1.94
N ASN A 161 -0.29 17.01 1.35
CA ASN A 161 0.68 17.95 1.91
C ASN A 161 1.05 17.63 3.37
N GLY A 162 1.24 16.34 3.68
CA GLY A 162 1.54 15.85 5.03
C GLY A 162 0.32 15.60 5.92
N ARG A 163 -0.90 15.86 5.45
CA ARG A 163 -2.15 15.45 6.13
C ARG A 163 -2.21 13.93 6.20
N VAL A 164 -2.44 13.44 7.41
CA VAL A 164 -2.61 12.01 7.72
C VAL A 164 -4.10 11.69 7.71
N LEU A 165 -4.48 10.71 6.88
CA LEU A 165 -5.86 10.22 6.82
C LEU A 165 -6.10 9.16 7.90
N ARG A 166 -7.34 9.01 8.35
CA ARG A 166 -7.72 7.97 9.33
C ARG A 166 -7.71 6.58 8.72
N LYS A 167 -8.08 6.47 7.45
CA LYS A 167 -8.05 5.22 6.68
C LYS A 167 -7.80 5.55 5.22
N TYR A 168 -6.97 4.77 4.54
CA TYR A 168 -6.95 4.78 3.09
C TYR A 168 -6.64 3.41 2.51
N PHE A 169 -7.24 3.15 1.37
CA PHE A 169 -6.89 2.07 0.48
C PHE A 169 -6.68 2.66 -0.92
N LEU A 170 -5.43 2.70 -1.36
CA LEU A 170 -5.05 3.22 -2.66
C LEU A 170 -4.47 2.07 -3.48
N GLN A 171 -5.10 1.72 -4.59
CA GLN A 171 -4.52 0.78 -5.55
C GLN A 171 -4.20 1.46 -6.85
N LEU A 172 -3.02 1.19 -7.38
CA LEU A 172 -2.59 1.58 -8.71
C LEU A 172 -2.55 0.34 -9.61
N GLY A 173 -3.21 0.41 -10.77
CA GLY A 173 -3.25 -0.69 -11.74
C GLY A 173 -4.46 -1.60 -11.57
N GLU A 174 -4.39 -2.84 -12.06
CA GLU A 174 -5.54 -3.74 -12.21
C GLU A 174 -6.05 -4.32 -10.90
N GLU A 175 -7.28 -4.86 -10.92
CA GLU A 175 -7.91 -5.44 -9.73
C GLU A 175 -7.24 -6.77 -9.34
N ASP A 176 -6.79 -6.86 -8.08
CA ASP A 176 -6.58 -8.12 -7.39
C ASP A 176 -7.55 -8.20 -6.21
N LEU A 177 -8.32 -9.30 -6.19
CA LEU A 177 -9.41 -9.59 -5.24
C LEU A 177 -8.93 -9.76 -3.78
N HIS A 178 -7.61 -9.84 -3.55
CA HIS A 178 -7.08 -9.97 -2.20
C HIS A 178 -7.10 -8.63 -1.44
N ARG A 179 -8.01 -8.48 -0.48
CA ARG A 179 -7.93 -7.38 0.49
C ARG A 179 -6.95 -7.73 1.62
N PRO A 180 -5.95 -6.88 1.88
CA PRO A 180 -5.05 -7.06 3.01
C PRO A 180 -5.79 -6.79 4.32
N GLY A 181 -6.18 -7.86 5.01
CA GLY A 181 -6.64 -7.90 6.41
C GLY A 181 -7.34 -6.66 6.98
N ASP A 182 -6.99 -6.33 8.23
CA ASP A 182 -7.53 -5.19 8.99
C ASP A 182 -6.73 -3.89 8.83
N PHE A 183 -5.80 -3.85 7.87
CA PHE A 183 -4.94 -2.68 7.65
C PHE A 183 -5.77 -1.45 7.30
N ARG A 184 -5.42 -0.32 7.92
CA ARG A 184 -6.13 0.94 7.72
C ARG A 184 -5.48 1.80 6.65
N LYS A 185 -4.18 1.65 6.41
CA LYS A 185 -3.39 2.53 5.54
C LYS A 185 -2.58 1.73 4.54
N VAL A 186 -3.23 1.47 3.41
CA VAL A 186 -2.79 0.51 2.41
C VAL A 186 -2.49 1.21 1.09
N VAL A 187 -1.31 0.95 0.54
CA VAL A 187 -1.00 1.21 -0.87
C VAL A 187 -0.66 -0.10 -1.57
N ARG A 188 -1.32 -0.36 -2.70
CA ARG A 188 -1.04 -1.49 -3.58
C ARG A 188 -0.72 -1.01 -4.97
N VAL A 189 0.25 -1.63 -5.61
CA VAL A 189 0.53 -1.47 -7.03
C VAL A 189 0.44 -2.86 -7.65
N VAL A 190 -0.43 -3.04 -8.64
CA VAL A 190 -0.73 -4.35 -9.22
C VAL A 190 -0.78 -4.23 -10.75
N ASP A 191 -0.05 -5.08 -11.47
CA ASP A 191 -0.02 -5.10 -12.95
C ASP A 191 0.30 -3.73 -13.58
N TYR A 192 1.15 -2.95 -12.93
CA TYR A 192 1.48 -1.59 -13.37
C TYR A 192 2.96 -1.47 -13.72
N GLY A 193 3.26 -0.98 -14.93
CA GLY A 193 4.61 -0.67 -15.37
C GLY A 193 5.13 0.61 -14.72
N ILE A 194 6.15 0.52 -13.87
CA ILE A 194 6.78 1.69 -13.24
C ILE A 194 8.03 2.06 -14.03
N GLY A 195 8.04 3.21 -14.71
CA GLY A 195 9.26 3.78 -15.29
C GLY A 195 9.59 3.40 -16.74
N GLU A 196 8.61 3.37 -17.63
CA GLU A 196 8.82 3.34 -19.09
C GLU A 196 8.72 4.76 -19.69
N GLU A 197 9.61 5.08 -20.65
CA GLU A 197 9.73 6.34 -21.42
C GLU A 197 9.95 7.66 -20.65
N GLY A 198 11.23 8.01 -20.44
CA GLY A 198 11.68 9.41 -20.41
C GLY A 198 11.25 10.30 -19.23
N VAL A 199 10.47 9.81 -18.27
CA VAL A 199 10.09 10.54 -17.06
C VAL A 199 10.40 9.71 -15.82
N GLU A 200 11.26 10.23 -14.95
CA GLU A 200 11.51 9.71 -13.60
C GLU A 200 10.28 9.95 -12.69
N ASP A 201 9.11 9.42 -13.04
CA ASP A 201 7.97 9.50 -12.14
C ASP A 201 8.17 8.48 -11.01
N SER A 202 8.66 8.97 -9.87
CA SER A 202 8.68 8.18 -8.64
C SER A 202 7.27 8.00 -8.08
N LEU A 203 6.92 6.79 -7.64
CA LEU A 203 5.72 6.47 -6.88
C LEU A 203 5.68 7.24 -5.57
N LEU A 204 4.71 8.14 -5.40
CA LEU A 204 4.54 8.92 -4.20
C LEU A 204 3.64 8.18 -3.21
N LEU A 205 4.13 7.91 -2.00
CA LEU A 205 3.36 7.30 -0.91
C LEU A 205 3.00 8.33 0.17
N PRO A 206 1.84 8.17 0.84
CA PRO A 206 1.57 8.90 2.07
C PRO A 206 2.62 8.55 3.14
N ILE A 207 2.96 9.54 3.98
CA ILE A 207 4.05 9.44 4.98
C ILE A 207 3.79 8.40 6.08
N ASP A 208 2.55 7.97 6.20
CA ASP A 208 2.04 7.13 7.26
C ASP A 208 1.54 5.77 6.75
N VAL A 209 2.05 5.32 5.59
CA VAL A 209 1.75 4.00 5.03
C VAL A 209 2.17 2.87 5.97
N GLU A 210 1.24 1.94 6.20
CA GLU A 210 1.40 0.77 7.07
C GLU A 210 1.65 -0.48 6.23
N TYR A 211 0.93 -0.60 5.11
CA TYR A 211 1.01 -1.73 4.19
C TYR A 211 1.37 -1.24 2.79
N LEU A 212 2.46 -1.76 2.24
CA LEU A 212 2.86 -1.58 0.84
C LEU A 212 2.94 -2.93 0.14
N SER A 213 2.24 -3.06 -0.98
CA SER A 213 2.38 -4.21 -1.86
C SER A 213 2.64 -3.79 -3.30
N ILE A 214 3.62 -4.43 -3.95
CA ILE A 214 3.93 -4.25 -5.37
C ILE A 214 3.91 -5.63 -6.03
N GLU A 215 2.99 -5.82 -6.98
CA GLU A 215 2.62 -7.14 -7.49
C GLU A 215 2.54 -7.10 -9.01
N ARG A 216 3.22 -8.04 -9.69
CA ARG A 216 3.19 -8.18 -11.16
C ARG A 216 3.54 -6.87 -11.90
N SER A 217 4.39 -6.06 -11.30
CA SER A 217 4.81 -4.75 -11.84
C SER A 217 6.09 -4.86 -12.66
N HIS A 218 5.98 -4.58 -13.96
CA HIS A 218 7.11 -4.46 -14.88
C HIS A 218 7.90 -3.15 -14.64
N ASN A 219 9.17 -3.11 -15.02
CA ASN A 219 10.10 -1.97 -14.90
C ASN A 219 10.37 -1.47 -13.47
N PHE A 220 9.71 -2.01 -12.45
CA PHE A 220 10.00 -1.71 -11.04
C PHE A 220 11.35 -2.31 -10.62
N LYS A 221 12.41 -1.49 -10.65
CA LYS A 221 13.79 -1.94 -10.42
C LYS A 221 14.27 -1.83 -8.97
N SER A 222 13.67 -0.96 -8.16
CA SER A 222 14.03 -0.73 -6.75
C SER A 222 13.04 0.18 -6.03
N LEU A 223 13.06 0.21 -4.69
CA LEU A 223 12.36 1.22 -3.89
C LEU A 223 12.91 2.64 -4.05
N SER A 224 14.01 2.86 -4.78
CA SER A 224 14.44 4.22 -5.18
C SER A 224 13.38 4.95 -6.03
N TYR A 225 12.52 4.18 -6.72
CA TYR A 225 11.37 4.71 -7.44
C TYR A 225 10.23 5.11 -6.51
N VAL A 226 10.35 4.90 -5.20
CA VAL A 226 9.33 5.25 -4.21
C VAL A 226 9.77 6.49 -3.45
N SER A 227 8.98 7.55 -3.57
CA SER A 227 9.12 8.79 -2.84
C SER A 227 8.01 8.93 -1.80
N LEU A 228 8.27 9.68 -0.74
CA LEU A 228 7.22 10.09 0.19
C LEU A 228 6.66 11.48 -0.13
N GLN A 229 5.38 11.67 0.21
CA GLN A 229 4.80 13.00 0.27
C GLN A 229 5.63 13.93 1.17
N LYS A 230 5.93 15.13 0.68
CA LYS A 230 6.68 16.14 1.44
C LYS A 230 5.71 16.88 2.38
N LYS A 231 6.14 17.15 3.61
CA LYS A 231 5.52 18.22 4.43
C LYS A 231 5.96 19.55 3.84
N GLY A 232 5.04 20.48 3.57
CA GLY A 232 5.36 21.79 3.00
C GLY A 232 6.50 22.51 3.74
N LYS A 233 7.30 23.29 2.98
CA LYS A 233 8.43 24.22 3.27
C LYS A 233 9.38 24.04 4.49
N ASP A 234 9.10 23.20 5.48
CA ASP A 234 9.90 23.05 6.72
C ASP A 234 10.71 21.75 6.80
N CYS A 235 10.76 20.93 5.74
CA CYS A 235 11.82 19.92 5.67
C CYS A 235 13.15 20.64 5.40
N PRO A 236 14.19 20.51 6.24
CA PRO A 236 15.49 21.09 5.97
C PRO A 236 15.98 20.57 4.62
N ARG A 237 16.00 21.46 3.62
CA ARG A 237 16.64 21.20 2.34
C ARG A 237 18.13 21.18 2.62
N MET A 238 18.77 20.02 2.52
CA MET A 238 20.18 20.02 2.17
C MET A 238 20.27 20.45 0.71
N VAL A 239 20.86 21.62 0.49
CA VAL A 239 21.15 22.17 -0.83
C VAL A 239 22.06 21.18 -1.57
N SER A 240 21.64 20.70 -2.74
CA SER A 240 22.54 20.07 -3.71
C SER A 240 22.78 21.03 -4.86
N SER A 241 24.00 21.54 -4.96
CA SER A 241 24.52 22.09 -6.22
C SER A 241 24.71 20.94 -7.22
N SER A 242 23.92 20.98 -8.28
CA SER A 242 24.15 20.47 -9.64
C SER A 242 24.79 19.08 -9.86
N HIS A 243 24.06 18.29 -10.65
CA HIS A 243 24.43 17.10 -11.43
C HIS A 243 24.38 15.73 -10.73
N THR A 244 23.48 14.89 -11.25
CA THR A 244 23.48 13.41 -11.22
C THR A 244 23.65 12.74 -9.85
N THR A 245 22.58 12.69 -9.04
CA THR A 245 22.38 11.69 -7.97
C THR A 245 20.90 11.63 -7.57
N PRO A 246 20.33 10.44 -7.23
CA PRO A 246 18.97 10.35 -6.72
C PRO A 246 18.83 11.14 -5.42
N GLN A 247 17.75 11.95 -5.32
CA GLN A 247 17.53 12.88 -4.22
C GLN A 247 17.56 12.18 -2.85
N PRO A 248 18.11 12.81 -1.79
CA PRO A 248 18.14 12.23 -0.46
C PRO A 248 16.71 12.05 0.06
N ILE A 249 16.37 10.78 0.28
CA ILE A 249 15.08 10.35 0.83
C ILE A 249 14.94 10.95 2.25
N PRO A 250 13.80 11.55 2.62
CA PRO A 250 13.59 12.08 3.97
C PRO A 250 13.89 10.99 5.03
N LEU A 251 14.60 11.35 6.10
CA LEU A 251 15.08 10.45 7.18
C LEU A 251 13.98 9.61 7.90
N CYS A 252 12.70 9.77 7.53
CA CYS A 252 11.56 9.11 8.14
C CYS A 252 10.68 8.32 7.14
N ALA A 253 11.19 8.05 5.93
CA ALA A 253 10.37 7.69 4.78
C ALA A 253 9.56 6.39 4.87
N PHE A 254 9.89 5.50 5.81
CA PHE A 254 9.15 4.25 6.02
C PHE A 254 8.91 3.94 7.50
N SER A 255 8.98 4.96 8.36
CA SER A 255 8.89 4.78 9.82
C SER A 255 7.55 4.20 10.30
N ARG A 256 6.51 4.12 9.46
CA ARG A 256 5.23 3.50 9.82
C ARG A 256 4.95 2.20 9.06
N LEU A 257 5.82 1.82 8.13
CA LEU A 257 5.62 0.64 7.32
C LEU A 257 5.84 -0.60 8.19
N THR A 258 4.79 -1.41 8.33
CA THR A 258 4.81 -2.66 9.09
C THR A 258 4.76 -3.88 8.17
N PHE A 259 4.20 -3.74 6.96
CA PHE A 259 4.04 -4.84 6.03
C PHE A 259 4.54 -4.45 4.64
N LEU A 260 5.46 -5.25 4.09
CA LEU A 260 5.96 -5.11 2.73
C LEU A 260 5.80 -6.43 1.96
N LYS A 261 5.05 -6.38 0.85
CA LYS A 261 4.92 -7.48 -0.09
C LYS A 261 5.43 -7.09 -1.48
N ILE A 262 6.28 -7.92 -2.05
CA ILE A 262 6.74 -7.83 -3.43
C ILE A 262 6.47 -9.17 -4.10
N GLN A 263 5.80 -9.17 -5.25
CA GLN A 263 5.45 -10.42 -5.93
C GLN A 263 5.53 -10.25 -7.45
N GLY A 264 6.13 -11.19 -8.18
CA GLY A 264 6.03 -11.22 -9.65
C GLY A 264 6.69 -10.01 -10.33
N CYS A 265 7.76 -9.45 -9.77
CA CYS A 265 8.44 -8.28 -10.33
C CYS A 265 9.69 -8.71 -11.13
N PRO A 266 9.63 -8.78 -12.47
CA PRO A 266 10.69 -9.41 -13.27
C PRO A 266 11.98 -8.60 -13.36
N ASP A 267 11.91 -7.27 -13.26
CA ASP A 267 13.06 -6.36 -13.42
C ASP A 267 13.69 -5.94 -12.07
N LEU A 268 13.14 -6.42 -10.96
CA LEU A 268 13.60 -6.07 -9.62
C LEU A 268 14.90 -6.81 -9.31
N LYS A 269 16.00 -6.06 -9.23
CA LYS A 269 17.31 -6.60 -8.86
C LYS A 269 17.66 -6.39 -7.40
N ASN A 270 17.32 -5.21 -6.89
CA ASN A 270 17.65 -4.80 -5.52
C ASN A 270 16.48 -4.05 -4.89
N LEU A 271 16.09 -4.44 -3.68
CA LEU A 271 14.90 -3.88 -3.05
C LEU A 271 15.21 -2.57 -2.32
N PHE A 272 16.14 -2.62 -1.36
CA PHE A 272 16.48 -1.47 -0.53
C PHE A 272 17.87 -0.89 -0.83
N MET A 273 17.97 0.43 -0.71
CA MET A 273 19.25 1.14 -0.62
C MET A 273 19.77 1.14 0.83
N PRO A 274 21.11 1.19 1.06
CA PRO A 274 21.69 1.16 2.40
C PRO A 274 21.11 2.19 3.37
N GLY A 275 20.83 3.41 2.87
CA GLY A 275 20.32 4.53 3.67
C GLY A 275 18.87 4.37 4.15
N LEU A 276 18.10 3.44 3.61
CA LEU A 276 16.70 3.19 4.01
C LEU A 276 16.56 2.25 5.20
N LEU A 277 17.61 1.51 5.54
CA LEU A 277 17.56 0.46 6.56
C LEU A 277 17.21 1.00 7.95
N LEU A 278 17.78 2.14 8.33
CA LEU A 278 17.46 2.80 9.61
C LEU A 278 15.98 3.23 9.72
N GLN A 279 15.25 3.27 8.60
CA GLN A 279 13.88 3.76 8.55
C GLN A 279 12.83 2.63 8.65
N LEU A 280 13.26 1.37 8.60
CA LEU A 280 12.38 0.18 8.54
C LEU A 280 12.26 -0.53 9.90
N GLN A 281 12.55 0.17 11.00
CA GLN A 281 12.57 -0.41 12.35
C GLN A 281 11.21 -0.95 12.82
N ASN A 282 10.11 -0.53 12.19
CA ASN A 282 8.76 -0.98 12.51
C ASN A 282 8.24 -2.06 11.57
N LEU A 283 9.08 -2.57 10.66
CA LEU A 283 8.69 -3.61 9.73
C LEU A 283 8.47 -4.93 10.48
N GLU A 284 7.26 -5.48 10.37
CA GLU A 284 6.84 -6.72 11.00
C GLU A 284 6.85 -7.89 10.01
N GLU A 285 6.49 -7.64 8.76
CA GLU A 285 6.40 -8.68 7.74
C GLU A 285 7.04 -8.23 6.42
N VAL A 286 7.90 -9.08 5.88
CA VAL A 286 8.51 -8.92 4.56
C VAL A 286 8.30 -10.18 3.75
N LEU A 287 7.58 -10.03 2.65
CA LEU A 287 7.28 -11.14 1.77
C LEU A 287 7.73 -10.82 0.34
N ILE A 288 8.61 -11.64 -0.23
CA ILE A 288 9.15 -11.47 -1.58
C ILE A 288 8.99 -12.80 -2.33
N TYR A 289 8.21 -12.78 -3.41
CA TYR A 289 7.87 -13.97 -4.18
C TYR A 289 8.12 -13.74 -5.67
N ASP A 290 8.59 -14.76 -6.40
CA ASP A 290 8.57 -14.79 -7.86
C ASP A 290 9.21 -13.54 -8.49
N CYS A 291 10.44 -13.22 -8.07
CA CYS A 291 11.23 -12.11 -8.61
C CYS A 291 12.51 -12.67 -9.25
N PRO A 292 12.48 -13.07 -10.53
CA PRO A 292 13.52 -13.89 -11.14
C PRO A 292 14.89 -13.21 -11.26
N GLN A 293 14.96 -11.88 -11.37
CA GLN A 293 16.22 -11.14 -11.46
C GLN A 293 16.74 -10.60 -10.12
N MET A 294 16.09 -10.96 -9.00
CA MET A 294 16.45 -10.47 -7.68
C MET A 294 17.84 -10.98 -7.28
N GLU A 295 18.83 -10.08 -7.14
CA GLU A 295 20.21 -10.44 -6.79
C GLU A 295 20.48 -10.24 -5.30
N GLN A 296 20.03 -9.12 -4.73
CA GLN A 296 20.23 -8.78 -3.31
C GLN A 296 19.04 -8.01 -2.74
N ILE A 297 18.55 -8.38 -1.55
CA ILE A 297 17.47 -7.61 -0.90
C ILE A 297 17.98 -6.26 -0.42
N LEU A 298 19.17 -6.24 0.19
CA LEU A 298 19.85 -5.04 0.67
C LEU A 298 21.12 -4.79 -0.15
N ALA A 299 21.05 -3.87 -1.12
CA ALA A 299 22.22 -3.50 -1.91
C ALA A 299 23.18 -2.64 -1.10
N LEU A 300 24.48 -2.77 -1.34
CA LEU A 300 25.54 -1.92 -0.79
C LEU A 300 26.01 -0.86 -1.80
N GLU A 301 26.27 0.34 -1.32
CA GLU A 301 27.13 1.27 -2.05
C GLU A 301 28.59 0.81 -1.88
N VAL A 302 29.15 0.16 -2.90
CA VAL A 302 30.60 0.08 -3.03
C VAL A 302 31.04 1.43 -3.54
N LYS A 303 31.52 2.31 -2.64
CA LYS A 303 32.32 3.45 -3.10
C LYS A 303 33.58 2.88 -3.74
N ASP A 304 33.67 2.99 -5.06
CA ASP A 304 34.90 2.67 -5.79
C ASP A 304 36.07 3.44 -5.13
N ARG A 305 36.95 2.69 -4.45
CA ARG A 305 38.21 3.22 -3.93
C ARG A 305 39.19 3.37 -5.09
N ASN A 306 38.87 4.18 -6.10
CA ASN A 306 39.76 4.46 -7.22
C ASN A 306 39.52 5.87 -7.78
N VAL A 307 39.71 6.92 -6.97
CA VAL A 307 40.10 8.24 -7.49
C VAL A 307 41.13 8.86 -6.52
N GLY A 308 42.18 9.43 -7.11
CA GLY A 308 43.45 9.87 -6.53
C GLY A 308 43.43 10.73 -5.28
N MET A 309 44.57 10.65 -4.58
CA MET A 309 45.11 11.62 -3.63
C MET A 309 44.75 13.08 -3.99
N GLY A 310 44.16 13.80 -3.03
CA GLY A 310 43.87 15.23 -3.14
C GLY A 310 43.24 15.76 -1.85
N GLU A 311 44.12 16.22 -0.96
CA GLU A 311 43.99 17.15 0.16
C GLU A 311 42.62 17.43 0.83
N ALA A 312 42.66 17.33 2.16
CA ALA A 312 41.57 17.54 3.11
C ALA A 312 40.99 18.97 3.08
N SER A 313 39.67 19.09 3.32
CA SER A 313 39.07 20.01 4.30
C SER A 313 37.55 19.83 4.51
N SER A 314 37.22 19.38 5.71
CA SER A 314 36.06 19.74 6.56
C SER A 314 34.61 19.24 6.30
N SER A 315 34.16 18.44 7.27
CA SER A 315 32.80 18.33 7.85
C SER A 315 31.77 17.36 7.24
N ASN A 316 32.06 16.07 7.36
CA ASN A 316 31.32 15.09 8.19
C ASN A 316 31.92 13.71 7.92
N HIS A 317 33.12 13.51 8.46
CA HIS A 317 33.88 12.27 8.37
C HIS A 317 33.36 11.25 9.39
N PHE A 318 32.58 10.27 8.94
CA PHE A 318 32.66 8.92 9.51
C PHE A 318 33.63 8.11 8.65
N ALA A 319 34.92 8.41 8.79
CA ALA A 319 35.98 7.52 8.30
C ALA A 319 36.30 6.52 9.42
N MET A 320 35.66 5.35 9.40
CA MET A 320 36.08 4.23 10.26
C MET A 320 37.11 3.39 9.51
N LYS A 321 38.32 3.40 10.05
CA LYS A 321 39.35 2.38 9.81
C LYS A 321 39.09 1.19 10.76
N ASN A 322 39.35 0.00 10.24
CA ASN A 322 39.65 -1.28 10.90
C ASN A 322 38.67 -2.44 10.60
N GLU A 323 39.34 -3.57 10.44
CA GLU A 323 38.91 -4.89 9.97
C GLU A 323 37.94 -5.58 10.95
N ASP A 324 37.10 -6.46 10.38
CA ASP A 324 36.43 -7.60 11.04
C ASP A 324 35.43 -7.41 12.20
N VAL A 325 34.81 -6.23 12.36
CA VAL A 325 33.54 -6.16 13.12
C VAL A 325 32.38 -6.32 12.13
N ALA A 326 31.74 -7.49 12.13
CA ALA A 326 30.45 -7.68 11.48
C ALA A 326 29.49 -6.63 12.05
N MET A 327 29.26 -5.55 11.28
CA MET A 327 28.23 -4.57 11.60
C MET A 327 26.92 -5.33 11.73
N THR A 328 26.34 -5.31 12.92
CA THR A 328 25.08 -5.97 13.24
C THR A 328 23.98 -4.94 13.10
N PHE A 329 23.01 -5.22 12.22
CA PHE A 329 21.84 -4.40 12.02
C PHE A 329 20.66 -5.02 12.79
N THR A 330 19.74 -4.22 13.33
CA THR A 330 18.59 -4.74 14.09
C THR A 330 17.30 -4.41 13.38
N LEU A 331 16.44 -5.44 13.20
CA LEU A 331 15.03 -5.31 12.83
C LEU A 331 14.21 -5.81 14.02
N PRO A 332 13.95 -4.94 15.02
CA PRO A 332 13.46 -5.37 16.32
C PRO A 332 12.05 -5.94 16.26
N ASN A 333 11.25 -5.51 15.28
CA ASN A 333 9.84 -5.88 15.15
C ASN A 333 9.57 -6.91 14.05
N LEU A 334 10.59 -7.35 13.29
CA LEU A 334 10.37 -8.30 12.20
C LEU A 334 9.96 -9.65 12.76
N ARG A 335 8.76 -10.11 12.39
CA ARG A 335 8.12 -11.36 12.82
C ARG A 335 8.10 -12.41 11.72
N ASN A 336 7.95 -11.99 10.47
CA ASN A 336 7.84 -12.91 9.33
C ASN A 336 8.72 -12.44 8.18
N LEU A 337 9.62 -13.32 7.71
CA LEU A 337 10.39 -13.12 6.49
C LEU A 337 10.14 -14.29 5.54
N CYS A 338 9.53 -14.03 4.39
CA CYS A 338 9.26 -15.04 3.39
C CYS A 338 9.92 -14.69 2.05
N LEU A 339 10.78 -15.58 1.57
CA LEU A 339 11.51 -15.49 0.31
C LEU A 339 11.19 -16.75 -0.49
N SER A 340 10.51 -16.62 -1.63
CA SER A 340 10.17 -17.76 -2.48
C SER A 340 10.40 -17.47 -3.95
N GLU A 341 10.87 -18.47 -4.69
CA GLU A 341 11.04 -18.39 -6.15
C GLU A 341 11.93 -17.21 -6.55
N LEU A 342 13.13 -17.14 -5.97
CA LEU A 342 14.14 -16.10 -6.22
C LEU A 342 15.43 -16.76 -6.74
N PRO A 343 15.45 -17.22 -8.01
CA PRO A 343 16.52 -18.06 -8.55
C PRO A 343 17.90 -17.37 -8.54
N GLU A 344 17.97 -16.06 -8.76
CA GLU A 344 19.22 -15.29 -8.82
C GLU A 344 19.66 -14.69 -7.48
N LEU A 345 18.92 -14.94 -6.39
CA LEU A 345 19.20 -14.32 -5.10
C LEU A 345 20.51 -14.88 -4.52
N LYS A 346 21.53 -14.04 -4.44
CA LYS A 346 22.87 -14.42 -3.93
C LYS A 346 23.05 -14.08 -2.46
N SER A 347 22.40 -13.02 -1.98
CA SER A 347 22.54 -12.52 -0.60
C SER A 347 21.30 -11.75 -0.16
N ILE A 348 20.87 -11.95 1.08
CA ILE A 348 19.83 -11.11 1.71
C ILE A 348 20.47 -9.77 2.15
N CYS A 349 21.61 -9.85 2.85
CA CYS A 349 22.42 -8.73 3.30
C CYS A 349 23.87 -9.17 3.48
N ARG A 350 24.83 -8.24 3.40
CA ARG A 350 26.23 -8.49 3.78
C ARG A 350 26.45 -8.48 5.30
N TRP A 351 25.56 -7.85 6.04
CA TRP A 351 25.65 -7.67 7.49
C TRP A 351 24.77 -8.68 8.20
N LEU A 352 25.16 -9.06 9.42
CA LEU A 352 24.29 -9.83 10.30
C LEU A 352 23.08 -8.99 10.70
N VAL A 353 21.88 -9.58 10.59
CA VAL A 353 20.62 -8.97 10.99
C VAL A 353 20.11 -9.65 12.25
N TYR A 354 20.06 -8.89 13.33
CA TYR A 354 19.46 -9.31 14.59
C TYR A 354 17.96 -9.02 14.57
N CYS A 355 17.14 -10.07 14.59
CA CYS A 355 15.67 -10.00 14.54
C CYS A 355 15.08 -10.69 15.80
N PRO A 356 15.09 -10.04 16.97
CA PRO A 356 14.65 -10.67 18.22
C PRO A 356 13.18 -11.12 18.19
N SER A 357 12.34 -10.45 17.39
CA SER A 357 10.91 -10.77 17.28
C SER A 357 10.58 -11.78 16.17
N LEU A 358 11.57 -12.35 15.48
CA LEU A 358 11.34 -13.24 14.35
C LEU A 358 10.64 -14.52 14.83
N ILE A 359 9.49 -14.82 14.24
CA ILE A 359 8.67 -16.00 14.53
C ILE A 359 8.83 -17.03 13.42
N TYR A 360 8.67 -16.58 12.17
CA TYR A 360 8.72 -17.42 10.99
C TYR A 360 9.72 -16.88 9.96
N MET A 361 10.48 -17.79 9.39
CA MET A 361 11.29 -17.54 8.20
C MET A 361 10.99 -18.62 7.16
N THR A 362 10.79 -18.23 5.91
CA THR A 362 10.61 -19.16 4.80
C THR A 362 11.58 -18.81 3.69
N VAL A 363 12.35 -19.80 3.23
CA VAL A 363 13.26 -19.68 2.08
C VAL A 363 13.06 -20.87 1.15
N ASN A 364 12.38 -20.65 0.03
CA ASN A 364 12.08 -21.69 -0.94
C ASN A 364 12.45 -21.26 -2.36
N GLY A 365 12.90 -22.17 -3.23
CA GLY A 365 13.25 -21.84 -4.62
C GLY A 365 14.33 -20.75 -4.73
N CYS A 366 15.34 -20.77 -3.84
CA CYS A 366 16.45 -19.79 -3.77
C CYS A 366 17.83 -20.49 -3.89
N PRO A 367 18.11 -21.20 -5.00
CA PRO A 367 19.28 -22.09 -5.12
C PRO A 367 20.64 -21.39 -5.00
N ASN A 368 20.73 -20.10 -5.37
CA ASN A 368 21.97 -19.32 -5.33
C ASN A 368 22.23 -18.64 -3.98
N LEU A 369 21.29 -18.72 -3.03
CA LEU A 369 21.44 -18.09 -1.72
C LEU A 369 22.30 -18.99 -0.83
N LYS A 370 23.51 -18.52 -0.52
CA LYS A 370 24.51 -19.31 0.23
C LYS A 370 24.56 -19.01 1.72
N ARG A 371 23.96 -17.90 2.17
CA ARG A 371 24.08 -17.39 3.54
C ARG A 371 22.74 -16.89 4.06
N LEU A 372 22.49 -17.13 5.34
CA LEU A 372 21.41 -16.51 6.09
C LEU A 372 22.01 -15.52 7.08
N PRO A 373 21.81 -14.19 6.89
CA PRO A 373 22.42 -13.18 7.75
C PRO A 373 21.64 -13.04 9.06
N LEU A 374 21.40 -14.12 9.80
CA LEU A 374 20.76 -14.07 11.11
C LEU A 374 21.82 -13.91 12.19
N GLY A 375 21.86 -12.73 12.82
CA GLY A 375 22.66 -12.52 14.02
C GLY A 375 22.00 -13.21 15.20
N LEU A 376 22.72 -14.13 15.85
CA LEU A 376 22.27 -14.80 17.05
C LEU A 376 22.87 -14.14 18.31
N PRO A 377 22.11 -14.07 19.42
CA PRO A 377 22.63 -13.61 20.70
C PRO A 377 23.74 -14.53 21.20
N MET A 378 24.83 -13.93 21.70
CA MET A 378 25.98 -14.65 22.24
C MET A 378 26.12 -14.33 23.75
N VAL A 379 26.15 -15.36 24.58
CA VAL A 379 26.37 -15.25 26.04
C VAL A 379 27.50 -16.21 26.41
N ASP A 380 28.54 -15.69 27.08
CA ASP A 380 29.72 -16.47 27.52
C ASP A 380 30.42 -17.31 26.43
N GLY A 381 30.33 -16.87 25.16
CA GLY A 381 30.94 -17.55 24.02
C GLY A 381 30.06 -18.63 23.36
N GLU A 382 28.85 -18.86 23.87
CA GLU A 382 27.84 -19.74 23.27
C GLU A 382 26.77 -18.94 22.53
N LEU A 383 26.30 -19.47 21.39
CA LEU A 383 25.20 -18.89 20.60
C LEU A 383 23.87 -19.47 21.04
N PHE A 384 22.89 -18.59 21.24
CA PHE A 384 21.53 -18.96 21.59
C PHE A 384 20.58 -18.70 20.42
N PRO A 385 19.50 -19.49 20.27
CA PRO A 385 18.48 -19.23 19.27
C PRO A 385 17.77 -17.90 19.52
N LEU A 386 17.13 -17.36 18.48
CA LEU A 386 16.28 -16.18 18.60
C LEU A 386 15.09 -16.48 19.51
N PRO A 387 14.72 -15.56 20.43
CA PRO A 387 13.85 -15.88 21.56
C PRO A 387 12.42 -16.25 21.16
N ASN A 388 11.92 -15.70 20.05
CA ASN A 388 10.56 -15.93 19.57
C ASN A 388 10.49 -16.84 18.34
N LEU A 389 11.62 -17.39 17.89
CA LEU A 389 11.67 -18.19 16.67
C LEU A 389 10.91 -19.49 16.87
N GLU A 390 9.89 -19.70 16.06
CA GLU A 390 9.09 -20.93 16.09
C GLU A 390 9.51 -21.89 15.00
N GLN A 391 9.65 -21.42 13.75
CA GLN A 391 9.96 -22.26 12.60
C GLN A 391 10.75 -21.53 11.51
N ILE A 392 11.66 -22.27 10.86
CA ILE A 392 12.33 -21.91 9.62
C ILE A 392 11.95 -22.96 8.58
N TYR A 393 11.21 -22.56 7.55
CA TYR A 393 10.85 -23.41 6.43
C TYR A 393 11.86 -23.23 5.30
N VAL A 394 12.49 -24.32 4.85
CA VAL A 394 13.48 -24.29 3.79
C VAL A 394 13.20 -25.32 2.71
N GLN A 395 13.75 -25.10 1.51
CA GLN A 395 13.52 -25.95 0.34
C GLN A 395 13.85 -27.43 0.61
N ASP A 396 15.09 -27.75 0.97
CA ASP A 396 15.50 -29.12 1.22
C ASP A 396 16.74 -29.20 2.14
N GLU A 397 17.02 -30.43 2.59
CA GLU A 397 18.14 -30.72 3.48
C GLU A 397 19.50 -30.43 2.82
N LYS A 398 19.66 -30.70 1.52
CA LYS A 398 20.94 -30.48 0.84
C LYS A 398 21.28 -29.00 0.80
N TRP A 399 20.29 -28.15 0.53
CA TRP A 399 20.45 -26.71 0.55
C TRP A 399 20.84 -26.22 1.96
N TRP A 400 20.12 -26.67 3.00
CA TRP A 400 20.42 -26.30 4.39
C TRP A 400 21.82 -26.71 4.84
N GLU A 401 22.26 -27.90 4.45
CA GLU A 401 23.61 -28.42 4.72
C GLU A 401 24.71 -27.65 3.98
N SER A 402 24.38 -27.03 2.84
CA SER A 402 25.31 -26.25 2.01
C SER A 402 25.52 -24.80 2.46
N LEU A 403 24.74 -24.32 3.44
CA LEU A 403 24.80 -22.94 3.91
C LEU A 403 26.14 -22.60 4.57
N GLU A 404 26.70 -21.46 4.16
CA GLU A 404 27.82 -20.81 4.83
C GLU A 404 27.27 -19.96 6.00
N TRP A 405 27.73 -20.23 7.22
CA TRP A 405 27.27 -19.55 8.44
C TRP A 405 28.27 -18.47 8.87
N ASP A 406 27.77 -17.26 9.12
CA ASP A 406 28.60 -16.13 9.53
C ASP A 406 29.09 -16.22 10.98
N GLN A 407 28.37 -16.94 11.87
CA GLN A 407 28.81 -17.20 13.25
C GLN A 407 29.03 -18.71 13.48
N PRO A 408 30.15 -19.12 14.12
CA PRO A 408 30.39 -20.52 14.47
C PRO A 408 29.30 -21.05 15.42
N GLY A 409 28.60 -22.11 15.02
CA GLY A 409 27.52 -22.70 15.83
C GLY A 409 26.11 -22.23 15.45
N SER A 410 25.93 -21.27 14.53
CA SER A 410 24.60 -20.83 14.09
C SER A 410 23.73 -21.97 13.59
N LYS A 411 24.31 -22.90 12.83
CA LYS A 411 23.61 -24.10 12.36
C LYS A 411 23.02 -24.90 13.52
N ILE A 412 23.83 -25.18 14.54
CA ILE A 412 23.42 -25.99 15.70
C ILE A 412 22.29 -25.29 16.46
N ALA A 413 22.39 -23.98 16.66
CA ALA A 413 21.36 -23.20 17.33
C ALA A 413 20.04 -23.13 16.56
N LEU A 414 20.08 -23.11 15.21
CA LEU A 414 18.91 -22.97 14.35
C LEU A 414 18.31 -24.31 13.87
N GLN A 415 19.08 -25.40 13.88
CA GLN A 415 18.66 -26.72 13.42
C GLN A 415 17.33 -27.20 14.04
N PRO A 416 17.06 -27.01 15.35
CA PRO A 416 15.81 -27.49 15.96
C PRO A 416 14.54 -26.84 15.39
N PHE A 417 14.68 -25.66 14.78
CA PHE A 417 13.58 -24.90 14.21
C PHE A 417 13.42 -25.14 12.71
N CYS A 418 14.31 -25.90 12.08
CA CYS A 418 14.31 -26.11 10.64
C CYS A 418 13.28 -27.18 10.22
N LYS A 419 12.46 -26.85 9.22
CA LYS A 419 11.52 -27.76 8.55
C LYS A 419 11.72 -27.71 7.05
N PHE A 420 11.77 -28.88 6.44
CA PHE A 420 11.92 -29.02 5.00
C PHE A 420 10.53 -29.01 4.33
N LEU A 421 10.35 -28.11 3.38
CA LEU A 421 9.20 -28.07 2.49
C LEU A 421 9.39 -29.21 1.49
N HIS A 422 8.79 -30.37 1.75
CA HIS A 422 8.80 -31.45 0.76
C HIS A 422 8.02 -31.00 -0.48
N CYS A 423 8.73 -30.50 -1.49
CA CYS A 423 8.20 -30.21 -2.82
C CYS A 423 7.98 -31.49 -3.63
#